data_AF-A0A9X0F5A6-F1
#
_entry.id   AF-A0A9X0F5A6-F1
#
_cell.length_a   1.000
_cell.length_b   1.000
_cell.length_c   1.000
_cell.angle_alpha   90.00
_cell.angle_beta   90.00
_cell.angle_gamma   90.00
#
_symmetry.space_group_name_H-M   'P 1'
#
loop_
_entity.id
_entity.type
_entity.pdbx_description
1 polymer ?
#
loop_
_entity_poly.entity_id
_entity_poly.type
_entity_poly.pdbx_seq_one_letter_code
_entity_poly.pdbx_strand_id
1 'polypeptide(L)'
;MDYVSFDILEGKVLTEIKQDVPDELLFYTSDGEIYKMYHQQDCCESVGIEEIIGDLDDLIGSPITMAEEVSQDGPDNDWGSSTWTFYKLATIKGYVTLRWLGESNGYYSESVDFIKIESEDEI
;
A
#
# COMPACT_ATOMS: atom_id res chain seq x y z
N MET A 1 15.72 0.44 -6.26
CA MET A 1 14.28 0.17 -6.08
C MET A 1 13.80 -0.91 -7.04
N ASP A 2 13.20 -1.97 -6.51
CA ASP A 2 12.61 -3.06 -7.30
C ASP A 2 11.10 -3.13 -7.05
N TYR A 3 10.29 -3.11 -8.11
CA TYR A 3 8.84 -3.36 -8.02
C TYR A 3 8.58 -4.80 -7.65
N VAL A 4 7.76 -5.01 -6.62
CA VAL A 4 7.45 -6.33 -6.07
C VAL A 4 5.95 -6.44 -5.80
N SER A 5 5.45 -7.67 -5.83
CA SER A 5 4.04 -7.91 -5.49
C SER A 5 3.82 -7.79 -3.99
N PHE A 6 2.65 -7.30 -3.58
CA PHE A 6 2.34 -7.04 -2.18
C PHE A 6 2.32 -8.31 -1.31
N ASP A 7 2.00 -9.46 -1.90
CA ASP A 7 1.97 -10.77 -1.22
C ASP A 7 3.35 -11.19 -0.67
N ILE A 8 4.44 -10.54 -1.08
CA ILE A 8 5.78 -10.76 -0.52
C ILE A 8 5.85 -10.51 0.99
N LEU A 9 4.92 -9.72 1.54
CA LEU A 9 4.82 -9.50 2.99
C LEU A 9 4.30 -10.73 3.74
N GLU A 10 3.64 -11.70 3.08
CA GLU A 10 3.17 -12.92 3.73
C GLU A 10 4.37 -13.71 4.32
N GLY A 11 4.25 -14.07 5.59
CA GLY A 11 5.31 -14.73 6.36
C GLY A 11 6.39 -13.80 6.91
N LYS A 12 6.49 -12.54 6.44
CA LYS A 12 7.39 -11.53 7.03
C LYS A 12 6.90 -11.10 8.41
N VAL A 13 7.83 -10.64 9.24
CA VAL A 13 7.52 -10.01 10.53
C VAL A 13 7.83 -8.53 10.40
N LEU A 14 6.81 -7.68 10.51
CA LEU A 14 6.99 -6.23 10.50
C LEU A 14 7.47 -5.76 11.86
N THR A 15 8.45 -4.87 11.89
CA THR A 15 8.95 -4.23 13.12
C THR A 15 8.43 -2.82 13.28
N GLU A 16 8.09 -2.15 12.18
CA GLU A 16 7.58 -0.78 12.16
C GLU A 16 6.81 -0.53 10.87
N ILE A 17 5.76 0.29 10.94
CA ILE A 17 5.10 0.89 9.77
C ILE A 17 5.11 2.41 9.99
N LYS A 18 5.64 3.17 9.03
CA LYS A 18 5.67 4.65 9.10
C LYS A 18 4.80 5.28 8.02
N GLN A 19 4.13 6.35 8.40
CA GLN A 19 3.38 7.24 7.51
C GLN A 19 3.87 8.67 7.73
N ASP A 20 5.02 9.01 7.16
CA ASP A 20 5.60 10.36 7.30
C ASP A 20 4.90 11.38 6.39
N VAL A 21 4.31 10.92 5.29
CA VAL A 21 3.47 11.71 4.37
C VAL A 21 2.14 10.98 4.11
N PRO A 22 1.06 11.70 3.70
CA PRO A 22 -0.29 11.11 3.65
C PRO A 22 -0.43 9.88 2.75
N ASP A 23 0.15 9.91 1.56
CA ASP A 23 -0.04 8.88 0.51
C ASP A 23 1.19 7.97 0.37
N GLU A 24 1.82 7.64 1.50
CA GLU A 24 2.97 6.74 1.54
C GLU A 24 2.99 5.94 2.83
N LEU A 25 3.35 4.65 2.72
CA LEU A 25 3.65 3.80 3.87
C LEU A 25 4.98 3.08 3.68
N LEU A 26 5.81 3.14 4.73
CA LEU A 26 7.06 2.39 4.82
C LEU A 26 6.88 1.21 5.76
N PHE A 27 7.26 0.02 5.31
CA PHE A 27 7.17 -1.23 6.05
C PHE A 27 8.58 -1.74 6.32
N TYR A 28 8.95 -1.81 7.60
CA TYR A 28 10.24 -2.33 8.04
C TYR A 28 10.07 -3.76 8.52
N THR A 29 10.92 -4.67 8.05
CA THR A 29 10.86 -6.09 8.42
C THR A 29 11.98 -6.47 9.39
N SER A 30 11.78 -7.56 10.14
CA SER A 30 12.76 -8.05 11.12
C SER A 30 14.06 -8.58 10.50
N ASP A 31 14.04 -8.94 9.21
CA ASP A 31 15.22 -9.34 8.43
C ASP A 31 15.95 -8.14 7.78
N GLY A 32 15.52 -6.92 8.08
CA GLY A 32 16.18 -5.68 7.65
C GLY A 32 15.81 -5.22 6.25
N GLU A 33 14.74 -5.77 5.67
CA GLU A 33 14.19 -5.27 4.41
C GLU A 33 13.23 -4.10 4.67
N ILE A 34 13.15 -3.20 3.70
CA ILE A 34 12.24 -2.07 3.77
C ILE A 34 11.45 -2.04 2.46
N TYR A 35 10.14 -1.88 2.60
CA TYR A 35 9.22 -1.74 1.49
C TYR A 35 8.50 -0.41 1.56
N LYS A 36 8.21 0.17 0.40
CA LYS A 36 7.51 1.44 0.25
C LYS A 36 6.27 1.21 -0.61
N MET A 37 5.12 1.61 -0.08
CA MET A 37 3.85 1.69 -0.79
C MET A 37 3.55 3.15 -1.06
N TYR A 38 3.44 3.55 -2.32
CA TYR A 38 3.22 4.94 -2.72
C TYR A 38 2.62 5.01 -4.12
N HIS A 39 2.29 6.22 -4.57
CA HIS A 39 2.01 6.51 -5.98
C HIS A 39 2.73 7.78 -6.42
N GLN A 40 3.39 7.74 -7.58
CA GLN A 40 3.98 8.95 -8.16
C GLN A 40 2.92 9.76 -8.91
N GLN A 41 2.35 10.77 -8.26
CA GLN A 41 1.29 11.60 -8.86
C GLN A 41 1.73 12.32 -10.14
N ASP A 42 0.92 12.21 -11.20
CA ASP A 42 0.95 13.06 -12.39
C ASP A 42 -0.22 14.06 -12.45
N CYS A 43 -0.18 15.00 -13.41
CA CYS A 43 -1.03 16.20 -13.40
C CYS A 43 -2.55 15.99 -13.55
N CYS A 44 -2.98 14.81 -13.99
CA CYS A 44 -4.39 14.50 -14.30
C CYS A 44 -4.86 13.21 -13.63
N GLU A 45 -4.19 12.83 -12.54
CA GLU A 45 -4.56 11.70 -11.69
C GLU A 45 -4.46 12.07 -10.21
N SER A 46 -5.08 11.26 -9.38
CA SER A 46 -4.99 11.33 -7.93
C SER A 46 -5.09 9.92 -7.38
N VAL A 47 -4.00 9.39 -6.84
CA VAL A 47 -3.98 8.07 -6.18
C VAL A 47 -3.51 8.21 -4.75
N GLY A 48 -4.36 7.92 -3.77
CA GLY A 48 -4.05 8.19 -2.36
C GLY A 48 -4.71 7.23 -1.38
N ILE A 49 -4.28 7.29 -0.13
CA ILE A 49 -4.85 6.49 0.96
C ILE A 49 -6.15 7.17 1.39
N GLU A 50 -7.27 6.52 1.12
CA GLU A 50 -8.58 6.99 1.56
C GLU A 50 -8.84 6.62 3.02
N GLU A 51 -8.50 5.38 3.42
CA GLU A 51 -8.79 4.90 4.78
C GLU A 51 -7.86 3.76 5.20
N ILE A 52 -7.44 3.78 6.46
CA ILE A 52 -6.80 2.66 7.15
C ILE A 52 -7.82 2.08 8.12
N ILE A 53 -8.31 0.87 7.84
CA ILE A 53 -9.31 0.17 8.66
C ILE A 53 -8.60 -0.87 9.52
N GLY A 54 -8.64 -0.69 10.83
CA GLY A 54 -7.92 -1.52 11.80
C GLY A 54 -6.83 -0.75 12.53
N ASP A 55 -5.97 -1.44 13.27
CA ASP A 55 -4.82 -0.87 13.96
C ASP A 55 -3.52 -1.37 13.32
N LEU A 56 -2.66 -0.46 12.85
CA LEU A 56 -1.36 -0.82 12.26
C LEU A 56 -0.47 -1.56 13.26
N ASP A 57 -0.62 -1.29 14.57
CA ASP A 57 0.16 -1.95 15.61
C ASP A 57 -0.15 -3.46 15.72
N ASP A 58 -1.33 -3.89 15.27
CA ASP A 58 -1.68 -5.31 15.20
C ASP A 58 -0.81 -6.05 14.17
N LEU A 59 -0.19 -5.36 13.23
CA LEU A 59 0.70 -5.97 12.23
C LEU A 59 2.15 -6.13 12.72
N ILE A 60 2.51 -5.51 13.84
CA ILE A 60 3.90 -5.43 14.30
C ILE A 60 4.27 -6.62 15.19
N GLY A 61 5.47 -7.18 14.99
CA GLY A 61 6.08 -8.18 15.87
C GLY A 61 5.46 -9.57 15.80
N SER A 62 4.66 -9.87 14.77
CA SER A 62 4.16 -11.22 14.48
C SER A 62 4.17 -11.47 12.97
N PRO A 63 4.31 -12.74 12.52
CA PRO A 63 4.28 -13.04 11.10
C PRO A 63 2.95 -12.60 10.47
N ILE A 64 3.05 -11.95 9.31
CA ILE A 64 1.90 -11.67 8.47
C ILE A 64 1.38 -13.01 7.93
N THR A 65 0.11 -13.27 8.17
CA THR A 65 -0.60 -14.51 7.80
C THR A 65 -1.45 -14.34 6.55
N MET A 66 -1.61 -13.11 6.06
CA MET A 66 -2.34 -12.76 4.85
C MET A 66 -1.79 -11.42 4.35
N ALA A 67 -1.46 -11.35 3.06
CA ALA A 67 -1.11 -10.12 2.36
C ALA A 67 -1.74 -10.18 0.96
N GLU A 68 -2.87 -9.51 0.77
CA GLU A 68 -3.64 -9.56 -0.48
C GLU A 68 -3.85 -8.16 -1.06
N GLU A 69 -3.77 -8.06 -2.38
CA GLU A 69 -4.22 -6.90 -3.15
C GLU A 69 -5.52 -7.26 -3.88
N VAL A 70 -6.55 -6.43 -3.72
CA VAL A 70 -7.82 -6.59 -4.42
C VAL A 70 -8.24 -5.24 -4.98
N SER A 71 -8.43 -5.15 -6.30
CA SER A 71 -8.95 -3.96 -6.95
C SER A 71 -10.40 -4.15 -7.42
N GLN A 72 -11.13 -3.05 -7.50
CA GLN A 72 -12.46 -2.98 -8.10
C GLN A 72 -12.64 -1.63 -8.80
N ASP A 73 -13.35 -1.64 -9.92
CA ASP A 73 -13.72 -0.40 -10.60
C ASP A 73 -14.62 0.45 -9.69
N GLY A 74 -14.30 1.73 -9.60
CA GLY A 74 -15.14 2.76 -9.01
C GLY A 74 -16.17 3.30 -10.02
N PRO A 75 -17.03 4.23 -9.59
CA PRO A 75 -17.96 4.86 -10.51
C PRO A 75 -17.22 5.80 -11.47
N ASP A 76 -17.32 5.52 -12.77
CA ASP A 76 -16.91 6.46 -13.81
C ASP A 76 -17.76 7.73 -13.77
N ASN A 77 -17.16 8.87 -14.10
CA ASN A 77 -17.86 10.13 -14.24
C ASN A 77 -17.42 10.86 -15.53
N ASP A 78 -18.01 12.02 -15.82
CA ASP A 78 -17.69 12.80 -17.04
C ASP A 78 -16.21 13.25 -17.10
N TRP A 79 -15.48 13.20 -15.97
CA TRP A 79 -14.08 13.56 -15.83
C TRP A 79 -13.13 12.37 -16.05
N GLY A 80 -13.57 11.12 -15.82
CA GLY A 80 -12.81 9.92 -16.12
C GLY A 80 -13.21 8.68 -15.32
N SER A 81 -12.22 7.83 -15.03
CA SER A 81 -12.35 6.57 -14.29
C SER A 81 -11.86 6.69 -12.86
N SER A 82 -12.28 5.73 -12.03
CA SER A 82 -11.73 5.55 -10.69
C SER A 82 -11.56 4.07 -10.38
N THR A 83 -10.58 3.75 -9.54
CA THR A 83 -10.27 2.40 -9.08
C THR A 83 -10.08 2.41 -7.58
N TRP A 84 -10.78 1.51 -6.90
CA TRP A 84 -10.55 1.24 -5.49
C TRP A 84 -9.61 0.05 -5.35
N THR A 85 -8.53 0.21 -4.60
CA THR A 85 -7.57 -0.87 -4.31
C THR A 85 -7.52 -1.10 -2.81
N PHE A 86 -7.66 -2.36 -2.41
CA PHE A 86 -7.68 -2.80 -1.02
C PHE A 86 -6.49 -3.71 -0.75
N TYR A 87 -5.61 -3.27 0.14
CA TYR A 87 -4.50 -4.08 0.65
C TYR A 87 -4.89 -4.66 2.00
N LYS A 88 -5.04 -5.97 2.08
CA LYS A 88 -5.51 -6.66 3.28
C LYS A 88 -4.35 -7.40 3.93
N LEU A 89 -4.15 -7.11 5.21
CA LEU A 89 -3.08 -7.66 6.03
C LEU A 89 -3.67 -8.31 7.28
N ALA A 90 -3.09 -9.42 7.72
CA ALA A 90 -3.49 -10.06 8.97
C ALA A 90 -2.30 -10.62 9.74
N THR A 91 -2.38 -10.56 11.07
CA THR A 91 -1.54 -11.37 11.95
C THR A 91 -2.43 -12.14 12.93
N ILE A 92 -1.80 -12.86 13.87
CA ILE A 92 -2.52 -13.45 15.01
C ILE A 92 -3.15 -12.40 15.94
N LYS A 93 -2.78 -11.12 15.82
CA LYS A 93 -3.25 -10.04 16.70
C LYS A 93 -4.49 -9.34 16.14
N GLY A 94 -4.57 -9.19 14.82
CA GLY A 94 -5.64 -8.45 14.18
C GLY A 94 -5.56 -8.42 12.66
N TYR A 95 -6.46 -7.65 12.06
CA TYR A 95 -6.62 -7.48 10.62
C TYR A 95 -6.62 -6.00 10.28
N VAL A 96 -5.91 -5.63 9.23
CA VAL A 96 -5.87 -4.27 8.69
C VAL A 96 -6.24 -4.31 7.22
N THR A 97 -7.01 -3.32 6.77
CA THR A 97 -7.25 -3.06 5.35
C THR A 97 -6.86 -1.61 5.04
N LEU A 98 -5.93 -1.45 4.10
CA LEU A 98 -5.57 -0.16 3.52
C LEU A 98 -6.42 0.04 2.28
N ARG A 99 -7.25 1.10 2.26
CA ARG A 99 -8.08 1.46 1.13
C ARG A 99 -7.44 2.61 0.39
N TRP A 100 -7.09 2.37 -0.87
CA TRP A 100 -6.61 3.38 -1.80
C TRP A 100 -7.69 3.72 -2.81
N LEU A 101 -7.75 5.00 -3.17
CA LEU A 101 -8.57 5.50 -4.27
C LEU A 101 -7.64 6.08 -5.32
N GLY A 102 -7.68 5.51 -6.53
CA GLY A 102 -7.10 6.10 -7.73
C GLY A 102 -8.18 6.72 -8.61
N GLU A 103 -7.96 7.92 -9.10
CA GLU A 103 -8.83 8.60 -10.06
C GLU A 103 -7.97 9.15 -11.20
N SER A 104 -8.41 8.99 -12.45
CA SER A 104 -7.72 9.55 -13.61
C SER A 104 -8.71 9.97 -14.68
N ASN A 105 -8.26 10.77 -15.64
CA ASN A 105 -9.06 11.09 -16.83
C ASN A 105 -9.13 9.95 -17.88
N GLY A 106 -8.75 8.73 -17.50
CA GLY A 106 -8.77 7.53 -18.35
C GLY A 106 -7.51 7.30 -19.18
N TYR A 107 -6.45 8.10 -19.02
CA TYR A 107 -5.18 7.94 -19.73
C TYR A 107 -3.99 7.58 -18.83
N TYR A 108 -4.16 7.60 -17.51
CA TYR A 108 -3.09 7.42 -16.54
C TYR A 108 -3.38 6.23 -15.62
N SER A 109 -2.39 5.85 -14.80
CA SER A 109 -2.47 4.66 -13.96
C SER A 109 -3.11 5.00 -12.63
N GLU A 110 -4.13 4.24 -12.24
CA GLU A 110 -4.79 4.35 -10.92
C GLU A 110 -4.24 3.31 -9.92
N SER A 111 -3.12 2.67 -10.26
CA SER A 111 -2.51 1.57 -9.49
C SER A 111 -1.48 2.09 -8.49
N VAL A 112 -1.42 1.48 -7.31
CA VAL A 112 -0.45 1.81 -6.27
C VAL A 112 0.84 1.03 -6.49
N ASP A 113 1.97 1.71 -6.35
CA ASP A 113 3.29 1.09 -6.47
C ASP A 113 3.72 0.49 -5.13
N PHE A 114 4.21 -0.75 -5.18
CA PHE A 114 4.85 -1.41 -4.06
C PHE A 114 6.27 -1.83 -4.43
N ILE A 115 7.25 -1.25 -3.76
CA ILE A 115 8.66 -1.42 -4.09
C ILE A 115 9.48 -1.86 -2.88
N LYS A 116 10.54 -2.60 -3.13
CA LYS A 116 11.63 -2.80 -2.18
C LYS A 116 12.70 -1.71 -2.37
N ILE A 117 13.12 -1.07 -1.28
CA ILE A 117 14.22 -0.09 -1.28
C ILE A 117 15.51 -0.74 -0.77
N GLU A 118 16.67 -0.37 -1.33
CA GLU A 118 17.96 -0.98 -0.97
C GLU A 118 18.61 -0.30 0.25
N SER A 119 18.23 0.94 0.54
CA SER A 119 18.74 1.72 1.67
C SER A 119 17.78 2.81 2.13
N GLU A 120 17.93 3.28 3.37
CA GLU A 120 17.16 4.42 3.90
C GLU A 120 17.46 5.75 3.17
N ASP A 121 18.58 5.83 2.45
CA ASP A 121 18.94 7.00 1.62
C ASP A 121 18.03 7.15 0.38
N GLU A 122 17.22 6.12 0.06
CA GLU A 122 16.25 6.08 -1.04
C GLU A 122 14.81 6.37 -0.59
N ILE A 123 14.58 6.67 0.69
CA ILE A 123 13.26 6.98 1.26
C ILE A 123 12.80 8.38 0.84
#